data_AF-A0A1R1SIX6-F1
#
_entry.id   AF-A0A1R1SIX6-F1
#
_cell.length_a   1.000
_cell.length_b   1.000
_cell.length_c   1.000
_cell.angle_alpha   90.00
_cell.angle_beta   90.00
_cell.angle_gamma   90.00
#
_symmetry.space_group_name_H-M   'P 1'
#
loop_
_entity.id
_entity.type
_entity.pdbx_description
1 polymer ?
#
loop_
_entity_poly.entity_id
_entity_poly.type
_entity_poly.pdbx_seq_one_letter_code
_entity_poly.pdbx_strand_id
1 'polypeptide(L)' 'MTTRDPVEEATWLAAIKHAAGCQACKTPGAVCSQGEQLLHAYEAATRRAHHEEEPG' A
#
# COMPACT_ATOMS: atom_id res chain seq x y z
N MET A 1 -10.30 18.53 -2.89
CA MET A 1 -9.16 17.67 -2.52
C MET A 1 -9.74 16.46 -1.83
N THR A 2 -9.68 15.28 -2.45
CA THR A 2 -10.05 14.06 -1.74
C THR A 2 -8.97 13.82 -0.70
N THR A 3 -9.31 13.98 0.57
CA THR A 3 -8.43 13.58 1.68
C THR A 3 -8.34 12.07 1.63
N ARG A 4 -7.16 11.53 1.31
CA ARG A 4 -6.92 10.09 1.43
C ARG A 4 -7.11 9.66 2.87
N ASP A 5 -7.63 8.45 3.05
CA ASP A 5 -7.73 7.86 4.37
C ASP A 5 -6.32 7.77 5.00
N PRO A 6 -6.14 8.17 6.27
CA PRO A 6 -4.82 8.17 6.92
C PRO A 6 -4.19 6.77 7.01
N VAL A 7 -4.99 5.70 7.01
CA VAL A 7 -4.49 4.32 6.97
C VAL A 7 -4.00 3.96 5.56
N GLU A 8 -4.70 4.42 4.52
CA GLU A 8 -4.25 4.29 3.13
C GLU A 8 -2.89 4.99 2.91
N GLU A 9 -2.75 6.22 3.39
CA GLU A 9 -1.49 6.97 3.25
C GLU A 9 -0.33 6.31 4.03
N ALA A 10 -0.59 5.86 5.27
CA ALA A 10 0.42 5.21 6.09
C ALA A 10 0.91 3.88 5.49
N THR A 11 -0.01 3.06 4.98
CA THR A 11 0.33 1.77 4.34
C THR A 11 1.08 1.97 3.03
N TRP A 12 0.66 2.94 2.22
CA TRP A 12 1.38 3.33 1.01
C TRP A 12 2.80 3.80 1.29
N LEU A 13 2.97 4.69 2.27
CA LEU A 13 4.28 5.22 2.64
C LEU A 13 5.21 4.12 3.17
N ALA A 14 4.67 3.14 3.90
CA ALA A 14 5.43 1.99 4.37
C ALA A 14 5.92 1.11 3.21
N ALA A 15 5.08 0.86 2.20
CA ALA A 15 5.46 0.13 0.99
C ALA A 15 6.59 0.83 0.23
N ILE A 16 6.50 2.15 0.04
CA ILE A 16 7.55 2.94 -0.64
C ILE A 16 8.87 2.88 0.14
N LYS A 17 8.83 3.11 1.46
CA LYS A 17 10.03 3.07 2.31
C LYS A 17 10.70 1.70 2.25
N HIS A 18 9.92 0.62 2.24
CA HIS A 18 10.45 -0.73 2.10
C HIS A 18 11.12 -0.93 0.73
N ALA A 19 10.45 -0.57 -0.37
CA ALA A 19 11.01 -0.71 -1.71
C ALA A 19 12.31 0.10 -1.90
N ALA A 20 12.41 1.27 -1.27
CA ALA A 20 13.63 2.08 -1.28
C ALA A 20 14.81 1.41 -0.56
N GLY A 21 14.57 0.55 0.43
CA GLY A 21 15.59 -0.16 1.21
C GLY A 21 15.86 -1.60 0.77
N CYS A 22 14.90 -2.28 0.16
CA CYS A 22 14.96 -3.71 -0.09
C CYS A 22 15.57 -4.04 -1.45
N GLN A 23 16.69 -4.77 -1.46
CA GLN A 23 17.36 -5.20 -2.70
C GLN A 23 16.48 -6.13 -3.54
N ALA A 24 15.66 -6.98 -2.91
CA ALA A 24 14.72 -7.84 -3.63
C ALA A 24 13.69 -7.01 -4.40
N CYS A 25 13.08 -5.99 -3.79
CA CYS A 25 12.15 -5.09 -4.48
C CYS A 25 12.79 -4.28 -5.61
N LYS A 26 14.10 -4.03 -5.54
CA LYS A 26 14.86 -3.35 -6.60
C LYS A 26 15.26 -4.27 -7.75
N THR A 27 15.20 -5.58 -7.56
CA THR A 27 15.64 -6.57 -8.55
C THR A 27 14.44 -6.98 -9.40
N PRO A 28 14.44 -6.71 -10.71
CA PRO A 28 13.37 -7.15 -11.60
C PRO A 28 13.19 -8.68 -11.53
N GLY A 29 11.96 -9.14 -11.32
CA GLY A 29 11.63 -10.56 -11.23
C GLY A 29 11.91 -11.21 -9.88
N ALA A 30 12.50 -10.49 -8.91
CA ALA A 30 12.58 -10.99 -7.54
C ALA A 30 11.27 -10.73 -6.80
N VAL A 31 10.85 -11.72 -6.01
CA VAL A 31 9.66 -11.63 -5.16
C VAL A 31 10.09 -11.31 -3.74
N CYS A 32 9.40 -10.36 -3.10
CA CYS A 32 9.65 -9.99 -1.72
C CYS A 32 8.37 -10.12 -0.91
N SER A 33 8.31 -11.14 -0.04
CA SER A 33 7.12 -11.42 0.76
C SER A 33 6.72 -10.28 1.69
N GLN A 34 7.69 -9.48 2.17
CA GLN A 34 7.39 -8.29 2.97
C GLN A 34 6.80 -7.16 2.11
N GLY A 35 7.33 -6.95 0.90
CA GLY A 35 6.77 -6.00 -0.06
C GLY A 35 5.33 -6.37 -0.48
N GLU A 36 5.07 -7.66 -0.72
CA GLU A 36 3.73 -8.17 -1.03
C GLU A 36 2.74 -7.92 0.11
N GLN A 37 3.14 -8.17 1.36
CA GLN A 37 2.29 -7.89 2.53
C GLN A 37 1.96 -6.39 2.66
N LEU A 38 2.93 -5.52 2.39
CA LEU A 38 2.72 -4.06 2.44
C LEU A 38 1.79 -3.58 1.31
N LEU A 39 1.93 -4.13 0.11
CA LEU A 39 1.01 -3.87 -1.00
C LEU A 39 -0.40 -4.36 -0.69
N HIS A 40 -0.54 -5.57 -0.15
CA HIS A 40 -1.84 -6.11 0.22
C HIS A 40 -2.54 -5.27 1.31
N ALA A 41 -1.76 -4.76 2.28
CA ALA A 41 -2.27 -3.86 3.31
C ALA A 41 -2.77 -2.53 2.72
N TYR A 42 -2.04 -1.97 1.75
CA TYR A 42 -2.47 -0.79 1.00
C TYR A 42 -3.76 -1.04 0.22
N GLU A 43 -3.82 -2.12 -0.58
CA GLU A 43 -5.01 -2.49 -1.34
C GLU A 43 -6.25 -2.68 -0.44
N ALA A 44 -6.07 -3.29 0.73
CA ALA A 44 -7.13 -3.46 1.71
C ALA A 44 -7.59 -2.12 2.30
N ALA A 45 -6.68 -1.19 2.57
CA ALA A 45 -7.00 0.16 3.04
C ALA A 45 -7.73 0.98 1.97
N THR A 46 -7.26 0.95 0.73
CA THR A 46 -7.91 1.59 -0.42
C THR A 46 -9.33 1.06 -0.64
N ARG A 47 -9.53 -0.27 -0.55
CA ARG A 47 -10.86 -0.87 -0.67
C ARG A 47 -11.82 -0.40 0.41
N ARG A 48 -11.34 -0.25 1.66
CA ARG A 48 -12.15 0.26 2.78
C ARG A 48 -12.53 1.71 2.57
N ALA A 49 -11.57 2.55 2.16
CA ALA A 49 -11.82 3.95 1.88
C ALA A 49 -12.94 4.12 0.85
N HIS A 50 -12.88 3.40 -0.28
CA HIS A 50 -13.90 3.45 -1.33
C HIS A 50 -15.28 2.91 -0.93
N HIS A 51 -15.35 1.99 0.04
CA HIS A 51 -16.61 1.43 0.51
C HIS A 51 -17.35 2.36 1.49
N GLU A 52 -16.65 3.30 2.12
CA GLU A 52 -17.21 4.29 3.03
C GLU A 52 -17.69 5.56 2.29
N GLU A 53 -17.36 5.69 0.99
CA GLU A 53 -17.77 6.80 0.11
C GLU A 53 -18.99 6.47 -0.77
N GLU A 54 -19.64 5.31 -0.61
CA GLU A 54 -20.93 5.00 -1.25
C GLU A 54 -22.09 5.30 -0.29
N PRO A 55 -22.67 6.53 -0.29
CA PRO A 55 -24.02 6.72 0.22
C PRO A 55 -24.99 6.08 -0.79
N GLY A 56 -25.70 5.04 -0.35
CA GLY A 56 -26.90 4.56 -1.03
C GLY A 56 -27.99 5.63 -1.09
#